data_AF-A0A894KLS7-F1
#
_entry.id   AF-A0A894KLS7-F1
#
_cell.length_a   1.000
_cell.length_b   1.000
_cell.length_c   1.000
_cell.angle_alpha   90.00
_cell.angle_beta   90.00
_cell.angle_gamma   90.00
#
_symmetry.space_group_name_H-M   'P 1'
#
loop_
_entity.id
_entity.type
_entity.pdbx_description
1 polymer ?
#
loop_
_entity_poly.entity_id
_entity_poly.type
_entity_poly.pdbx_seq_one_letter_code
_entity_poly.pdbx_strand_id
1 'polypeptide(L)'
;MLIYRYLISCQILVKSLIEPFLIFLSSFASSNLSDNAMMKVKRLIVSLCCFVLALFSTGTYAEKIPVNKNWEDTLGVRSLSSSPTLLKEGNILLILSGEVLENLSIAITTEDRRQVCLELANVTVDMEYVIPVDMLPSGGYYITVMQGTNYVIGYFRVD
;
A
#
# COMPACT_ATOMS: atom_id res chain seq x y z
N MET A 1 9.94 -13.72 4.91
CA MET A 1 9.46 -12.57 4.11
C MET A 1 8.00 -12.17 4.38
N LEU A 2 7.14 -13.02 4.97
CA LEU A 2 5.81 -12.60 5.46
C LEU A 2 5.86 -11.73 6.73
N ILE A 3 6.87 -11.93 7.59
CA ILE A 3 6.98 -11.25 8.89
C ILE A 3 7.33 -9.76 8.73
N TYR A 4 8.20 -9.40 7.78
CA TYR A 4 8.57 -8.01 7.50
C TYR A 4 7.44 -7.22 6.82
N ARG A 5 6.65 -7.89 5.96
CA ARG A 5 5.44 -7.31 5.35
C ARG A 5 4.37 -6.97 6.39
N TYR A 6 4.23 -7.79 7.43
CA TYR A 6 3.36 -7.51 8.56
C TYR A 6 3.84 -6.31 9.38
N LEU A 7 5.14 -6.10 9.52
CA LEU A 7 5.72 -5.03 10.34
C LEU A 7 5.55 -3.63 9.72
N ILE A 8 5.59 -3.51 8.38
CA ILE A 8 5.53 -2.22 7.67
C ILE A 8 4.10 -1.72 7.51
N SER A 9 3.15 -2.57 7.08
CA SER A 9 1.72 -2.23 7.10
C SER A 9 1.24 -1.93 8.53
N CYS A 10 1.79 -2.63 9.52
CA CYS A 10 1.53 -2.31 10.92
C CYS A 10 2.12 -0.94 11.30
N GLN A 11 3.31 -0.54 10.85
CA GLN A 11 3.88 0.79 11.17
C GLN A 11 3.09 1.98 10.60
N ILE A 12 2.56 1.88 9.38
CA ILE A 12 1.76 2.96 8.78
C ILE A 12 0.38 3.06 9.45
N LEU A 13 -0.25 1.90 9.74
CA LEU A 13 -1.49 1.83 10.52
C LEU A 13 -1.28 2.33 11.97
N VAL A 14 -0.13 2.01 12.57
CA VAL A 14 0.27 2.47 13.91
C VAL A 14 0.45 3.99 13.92
N LYS A 15 1.15 4.58 12.94
CA LYS A 15 1.35 6.04 12.91
C LYS A 15 0.08 6.82 12.59
N SER A 16 -0.70 6.40 11.60
CA SER A 16 -1.87 7.18 11.16
C SER A 16 -3.09 7.05 12.08
N LEU A 17 -3.23 5.93 12.80
CA LEU A 17 -4.40 5.67 13.65
C LEU A 17 -4.05 5.56 15.15
N ILE A 18 -2.89 5.01 15.52
CA ILE A 18 -2.59 4.73 16.93
C ILE A 18 -1.99 5.94 17.65
N GLU A 19 -1.16 6.77 17.01
CA GLU A 19 -0.64 8.00 17.62
C GLU A 19 -1.74 9.00 18.07
N PRO A 20 -2.69 9.43 17.20
CA PRO A 20 -3.77 10.32 17.64
C PRO A 20 -4.68 9.66 18.68
N PHE A 21 -4.80 8.33 18.61
CA PHE A 21 -5.62 7.55 19.54
C PHE A 21 -4.97 7.40 20.93
N LEU A 22 -3.64 7.27 21.03
CA LEU A 22 -2.89 7.28 22.29
C LEU A 22 -2.91 8.68 22.94
N ILE A 23 -2.89 9.74 22.14
CA ILE A 23 -3.06 11.12 22.62
C ILE A 23 -4.47 11.31 23.20
N PHE A 24 -5.50 10.79 22.52
CA PHE A 24 -6.87 10.81 23.02
C PHE A 24 -7.00 10.03 24.35
N LEU A 25 -6.47 8.80 24.44
CA LEU A 25 -6.49 8.00 25.66
C LEU A 25 -5.77 8.65 26.84
N SER A 26 -4.62 9.30 26.60
CA SER A 26 -3.86 9.98 27.67
C SER A 26 -4.57 11.22 28.21
N SER A 27 -5.34 11.94 27.38
CA SER A 27 -6.17 13.05 27.81
C SER A 27 -7.30 12.62 28.77
N PHE A 28 -7.91 11.46 28.54
CA PHE A 28 -8.97 10.91 29.41
C PHE A 28 -8.44 10.28 30.70
N ALA A 29 -7.19 9.79 30.72
CA ALA A 29 -6.57 9.34 31.96
C ALA A 29 -6.40 10.47 32.99
N SER A 30 -6.42 11.73 32.54
CA SER A 30 -6.21 12.92 33.36
C SER A 30 -7.51 13.58 33.88
N SER A 31 -8.70 13.06 33.54
CA SER A 31 -9.98 13.64 33.99
C SER A 31 -10.40 13.12 35.37
N ASN A 32 -10.63 14.02 36.33
CA ASN A 32 -11.13 13.69 37.67
C ASN A 32 -12.64 13.38 37.65
N LEU A 33 -13.01 12.10 37.54
CA LEU A 33 -14.38 11.62 37.76
C LEU A 33 -14.36 10.47 38.79
N SER A 34 -15.40 10.35 39.62
CA SER A 34 -15.43 9.37 40.72
C SER A 34 -15.18 7.93 40.27
N ASP A 35 -14.43 7.17 41.08
CA ASP A 35 -13.80 5.90 40.72
C ASP A 35 -14.75 4.85 40.11
N ASN A 36 -16.00 4.81 40.57
CA ASN A 36 -17.00 3.84 40.11
C ASN A 36 -17.60 4.16 38.72
N ALA A 37 -17.75 5.44 38.38
CA ALA A 37 -18.20 5.86 37.06
C ALA A 37 -17.05 5.78 36.05
N MET A 38 -15.84 6.14 36.49
CA MET A 38 -14.62 6.09 35.69
C MET A 38 -14.29 4.68 35.20
N MET A 39 -14.47 3.64 36.02
CA MET A 39 -14.25 2.24 35.63
C MET A 39 -15.21 1.76 34.52
N LYS A 40 -16.46 2.22 34.52
CA LYS A 40 -17.47 1.87 33.50
C LYS A 40 -17.20 2.56 32.17
N VAL A 41 -16.84 3.85 32.22
CA VAL A 41 -16.50 4.65 31.03
C VAL A 41 -15.20 4.15 30.39
N LYS A 42 -14.17 3.83 31.18
CA LYS A 42 -12.92 3.24 30.67
C LYS A 42 -13.16 1.91 29.94
N ARG A 43 -14.01 1.04 30.48
CA ARG A 43 -14.38 -0.24 29.84
C ARG A 43 -15.14 -0.05 28.53
N LEU A 44 -16.07 0.90 28.48
CA LEU A 44 -16.82 1.25 27.26
C LEU A 44 -15.90 1.79 26.17
N ILE A 45 -14.95 2.68 26.52
CA ILE A 45 -13.96 3.22 25.58
C ILE A 45 -13.09 2.08 25.05
N VAL A 46 -12.50 1.25 25.91
CA VAL A 46 -11.66 0.12 25.45
C VAL A 46 -12.45 -0.81 24.52
N SER A 47 -13.70 -1.14 24.86
CA SER A 47 -14.57 -1.98 24.02
C SER A 47 -14.88 -1.33 22.67
N LEU A 48 -15.18 -0.02 22.67
CA LEU A 48 -15.46 0.73 21.45
C LEU A 48 -14.21 0.78 20.56
N CYS A 49 -13.03 0.93 21.15
CA CYS A 49 -11.77 0.98 20.42
C CYS A 49 -11.38 -0.37 19.84
N CYS A 50 -11.60 -1.47 20.57
CA CYS A 50 -11.48 -2.81 20.01
C CYS A 50 -12.43 -3.05 18.84
N PHE A 51 -13.66 -2.52 18.93
CA PHE A 51 -14.64 -2.61 17.85
C PHE A 51 -14.23 -1.79 16.62
N VAL A 52 -13.75 -0.56 16.82
CA VAL A 52 -13.24 0.30 15.75
C VAL A 52 -12.01 -0.33 15.07
N LEU A 53 -11.07 -0.88 15.84
CA LEU A 53 -9.92 -1.62 15.29
C LEU A 53 -10.34 -2.86 14.50
N ALA A 54 -11.41 -3.55 14.93
CA ALA A 54 -11.96 -4.70 14.22
C ALA A 54 -12.73 -4.32 12.94
N LEU A 55 -13.25 -3.09 12.83
CA LEU A 55 -13.89 -2.59 11.62
C LEU A 55 -12.89 -2.19 10.54
N PHE A 56 -11.70 -1.72 10.93
CA PHE A 56 -10.64 -1.33 10.00
C PHE A 56 -9.66 -2.47 9.65
N SER A 57 -9.90 -3.69 10.16
CA SER A 57 -9.03 -4.85 9.91
C SER A 57 -9.36 -5.63 8.63
N THR A 58 -10.18 -5.07 7.73
CA THR A 58 -10.30 -5.59 6.36
C THR A 58 -8.99 -5.30 5.63
N GLY A 59 -7.99 -6.15 5.86
CA GLY A 59 -6.76 -6.14 5.10
C GLY A 59 -7.11 -6.47 3.66
N THR A 60 -7.03 -5.46 2.80
CA THR A 60 -6.99 -5.67 1.37
C THR A 60 -5.71 -6.43 1.07
N TYR A 61 -5.82 -7.70 0.65
CA TYR A 61 -4.66 -8.44 0.22
C TYR A 61 -4.14 -7.80 -1.07
N ALA A 62 -2.90 -7.31 -1.06
CA ALA A 62 -2.24 -6.85 -2.26
C ALA A 62 -2.13 -8.02 -3.25
N GLU A 63 -2.89 -7.96 -4.34
CA GLU A 63 -2.93 -8.96 -5.39
C GLU A 63 -1.77 -8.73 -6.35
N LYS A 64 -1.02 -9.80 -6.69
CA LYS A 64 0.04 -9.69 -7.69
C LYS A 64 -0.57 -9.61 -9.08
N ILE A 65 -0.28 -8.53 -9.79
CA ILE A 65 -0.72 -8.34 -11.17
C ILE A 65 0.12 -9.27 -12.06
N PRO A 66 -0.50 -10.14 -12.88
CA PRO A 66 0.20 -10.89 -13.91
C PRO A 66 0.80 -9.94 -14.93
N VAL A 67 2.07 -10.16 -15.29
CA VAL A 67 2.80 -9.27 -16.21
C VAL A 67 3.30 -10.01 -17.44
N ASN A 68 3.21 -9.35 -18.59
CA ASN A 68 4.04 -9.63 -19.75
C ASN A 68 5.27 -8.73 -19.66
N LYS A 69 6.48 -9.26 -19.90
CA LYS A 69 7.70 -8.50 -19.69
C LYS A 69 8.76 -8.76 -20.75
N ASN A 70 9.47 -7.69 -21.09
CA ASN A 70 10.78 -7.73 -21.70
C ASN A 70 11.76 -7.16 -20.67
N TRP A 71 12.10 -7.98 -19.69
CA TRP A 71 13.03 -7.61 -18.63
C TRP A 71 13.85 -8.84 -18.31
N GLU A 72 15.17 -8.71 -18.36
CA GLU A 72 16.05 -9.83 -18.05
C GLU A 72 15.93 -10.15 -16.56
N ASP A 73 15.45 -11.35 -16.24
CA ASP A 73 15.36 -11.83 -14.86
C ASP A 73 16.73 -12.28 -14.38
N THR A 74 17.59 -11.32 -14.10
CA THR A 74 18.78 -11.59 -13.30
C THR A 74 18.35 -11.67 -11.83
N LEU A 75 18.66 -12.80 -11.19
CA LEU A 75 18.55 -12.89 -9.74
C LEU A 75 19.68 -12.05 -9.14
N GLY A 76 19.33 -10.94 -8.50
CA GLY A 76 20.31 -10.11 -7.80
C GLY A 76 20.92 -10.84 -6.59
N VAL A 77 21.88 -10.19 -5.92
CA VAL A 77 22.63 -10.73 -4.76
C VAL A 77 21.72 -11.28 -3.63
N ARG A 78 20.47 -10.80 -3.57
CA ARG A 78 19.45 -11.21 -2.57
C ARG A 78 18.43 -12.24 -3.07
N SER A 79 18.64 -12.85 -4.24
CA SER A 79 17.67 -13.74 -4.90
C SER A 79 16.31 -13.08 -5.17
N LEU A 80 16.29 -11.76 -5.28
CA LEU A 80 15.11 -11.00 -5.72
C LEU A 80 15.21 -10.74 -7.21
N SER A 81 14.05 -10.68 -7.88
CA SER A 81 13.97 -10.32 -9.30
C SER A 81 14.49 -8.89 -9.48
N SER A 82 15.36 -8.68 -10.45
CA SER A 82 15.76 -7.34 -10.90
C SER A 82 14.62 -6.62 -11.65
N SER A 83 13.65 -7.37 -12.17
CA SER A 83 12.43 -6.82 -12.76
C SER A 83 11.47 -6.27 -11.71
N PRO A 84 10.81 -5.12 -11.95
CA PRO A 84 9.79 -4.61 -11.04
C PRO A 84 8.60 -5.57 -10.91
N THR A 85 8.05 -5.67 -9.71
CA THR A 85 6.84 -6.44 -9.39
C THR A 85 5.68 -5.48 -9.20
N LEU A 86 4.55 -5.76 -9.88
CA LEU A 86 3.34 -4.96 -9.82
C LEU A 86 2.31 -5.62 -8.92
N LEU A 87 1.75 -4.87 -7.98
CA LEU A 87 0.68 -5.31 -7.09
C LEU A 87 -0.50 -4.31 -7.14
N LYS A 88 -1.70 -4.80 -6.85
CA LYS A 88 -2.89 -3.99 -6.62
C LYS A 88 -3.43 -4.22 -5.22
N GLU A 89 -3.63 -3.16 -4.47
CA GLU A 89 -4.27 -3.19 -3.16
C GLU A 89 -5.42 -2.18 -3.14
N GLY A 90 -6.65 -2.67 -3.28
CA GLY A 90 -7.83 -1.80 -3.39
C GLY A 90 -7.69 -0.80 -4.56
N ASN A 91 -7.66 0.49 -4.23
CA ASN A 91 -7.53 1.62 -5.16
C ASN A 91 -6.09 2.15 -5.28
N ILE A 92 -5.11 1.30 -4.96
CA ILE A 92 -3.69 1.65 -5.01
C ILE A 92 -2.95 0.60 -5.84
N LEU A 93 -2.04 1.06 -6.69
CA LEU A 93 -1.04 0.22 -7.33
C LEU A 93 0.30 0.39 -6.63
N LEU A 94 1.01 -0.72 -6.45
CA LEU A 94 2.33 -0.75 -5.82
C LEU A 94 3.35 -1.32 -6.80
N ILE A 95 4.49 -0.64 -6.93
CA ILE A 95 5.64 -1.11 -7.68
C ILE A 95 6.76 -1.41 -6.69
N LEU A 96 7.23 -2.65 -6.69
CA LEU A 96 8.31 -3.14 -5.85
C LEU A 96 9.50 -3.55 -6.71
N SER A 97 10.72 -3.38 -6.18
CA SER A 97 11.93 -3.88 -6.83
C SER A 97 12.91 -4.45 -5.82
N GLY A 98 13.66 -5.48 -6.23
CA GLY A 98 14.79 -6.01 -5.49
C GLY A 98 16.08 -5.18 -5.64
N GLU A 99 16.10 -4.26 -6.61
CA GLU A 99 17.23 -3.40 -6.96
C GLU A 99 16.77 -1.94 -7.10
N VAL A 100 17.72 -1.00 -7.06
CA VAL A 100 17.41 0.41 -7.31
C VAL A 100 17.16 0.59 -8.81
N LEU A 101 15.94 1.00 -9.15
CA LEU A 101 15.53 1.31 -10.52
C LEU A 101 15.30 2.81 -10.65
N GLU A 102 16.19 3.48 -11.38
CA GLU A 102 16.10 4.92 -11.63
C GLU A 102 15.49 5.20 -13.01
N ASN A 103 14.85 6.38 -13.11
CA ASN A 103 14.27 6.91 -14.33
C ASN A 103 13.26 5.96 -14.99
N LEU A 104 12.42 5.32 -14.16
CA LEU A 104 11.31 4.52 -14.65
C LEU A 104 10.26 5.44 -15.27
N SER A 105 9.85 5.11 -16.49
CA SER A 105 8.64 5.68 -17.08
C SER A 105 7.47 4.78 -16.76
N ILE A 106 6.50 5.31 -16.03
CA ILE A 106 5.29 4.60 -15.66
C ILE A 106 4.12 5.23 -16.41
N ALA A 107 3.38 4.42 -17.15
CA ALA A 107 2.20 4.87 -17.88
C ALA A 107 1.00 3.99 -17.52
N ILE A 108 -0.15 4.64 -17.32
CA ILE A 108 -1.45 3.95 -17.22
C ILE A 108 -2.24 4.30 -18.47
N THR A 109 -2.73 3.27 -19.14
CA THR A 109 -3.56 3.39 -20.34
C THR A 109 -4.87 2.66 -20.14
N THR A 110 -5.95 3.18 -20.70
CA THR A 110 -7.23 2.49 -20.81
C THR A 110 -7.15 1.34 -21.82
N GLU A 111 -8.15 0.46 -21.83
CA GLU A 111 -8.25 -0.62 -22.84
C GLU A 111 -8.26 -0.11 -24.29
N ASP A 112 -8.78 1.09 -24.56
CA ASP A 112 -8.73 1.76 -25.87
C ASP A 112 -7.39 2.47 -26.14
N ARG A 113 -6.36 2.19 -25.32
CA ARG A 113 -4.98 2.69 -25.42
C ARG A 113 -4.83 4.20 -25.25
N ARG A 114 -5.79 4.87 -24.60
CA ARG A 114 -5.63 6.27 -24.23
C ARG A 114 -4.81 6.35 -22.95
N GLN A 115 -3.75 7.16 -22.97
CA GLN A 115 -2.94 7.40 -21.80
C GLN A 115 -3.68 8.31 -20.83
N VAL A 116 -3.82 7.84 -19.59
CA VAL A 116 -4.50 8.58 -18.49
C VAL A 116 -3.51 9.03 -17.41
N CYS A 117 -2.35 8.37 -17.31
CA CYS A 117 -1.27 8.79 -16.41
C CYS A 117 0.09 8.53 -17.08
N LEU A 118 1.04 9.44 -16.84
CA LEU A 118 2.45 9.28 -17.19
C LEU A 118 3.32 9.95 -16.12
N GLU A 119 4.19 9.17 -15.51
CA GLU A 119 5.07 9.60 -14.44
C GLU A 119 6.49 9.11 -14.66
N LEU A 120 7.45 9.88 -14.13
CA LEU A 120 8.84 9.50 -14.02
C LEU A 120 9.16 9.23 -12.55
N ALA A 121 9.63 8.03 -12.25
CA ALA A 121 9.80 7.56 -10.89
C ALA A 121 11.16 6.89 -10.68
N ASN A 122 11.60 6.92 -9.43
CA ASN A 122 12.71 6.11 -8.95
C ASN A 122 12.17 5.14 -7.90
N VAL A 123 12.45 3.86 -8.06
CA VAL A 123 12.06 2.80 -7.12
C VAL A 123 13.32 2.29 -6.46
N THR A 124 13.44 2.47 -5.15
CA THR A 124 14.57 1.99 -4.37
C THR A 124 14.29 0.61 -3.79
N VAL A 125 15.35 -0.10 -3.41
CA VAL A 125 15.23 -1.39 -2.73
C VAL A 125 14.47 -1.20 -1.42
N ASP A 126 13.56 -2.13 -1.13
CA ASP A 126 12.77 -2.16 0.11
C ASP A 126 11.79 -0.97 0.29
N MET A 127 11.57 -0.15 -0.74
CA MET A 127 10.51 0.87 -0.77
C MET A 127 9.46 0.57 -1.84
N GLU A 128 8.21 0.82 -1.51
CA GLU A 128 7.08 0.66 -2.44
C GLU A 128 6.80 2.00 -3.11
N TYR A 129 6.76 2.02 -4.44
CA TYR A 129 6.26 3.18 -5.16
C TYR A 129 4.75 3.07 -5.33
N VAL A 130 4.04 4.05 -4.80
CA VAL A 130 2.59 4.03 -4.59
C VAL A 130 1.93 4.92 -5.63
N ILE A 131 0.99 4.36 -6.39
CA ILE A 131 0.20 5.10 -7.38
C ILE A 131 -1.27 5.00 -6.98
N PRO A 132 -1.90 6.11 -6.55
CA PRO A 132 -3.32 6.12 -6.29
C PRO A 132 -4.11 6.06 -7.61
N VAL A 133 -5.16 5.23 -7.64
CA VAL A 133 -6.06 5.07 -8.81
C VAL A 133 -7.53 5.38 -8.47
N ASP A 134 -7.75 6.06 -7.35
CA ASP A 134 -9.07 6.48 -6.84
C ASP A 134 -9.79 7.49 -7.75
N MET A 135 -9.05 8.26 -8.55
CA MET A 135 -9.61 9.19 -9.52
C MET A 135 -9.88 8.55 -10.90
N LEU A 136 -9.46 7.30 -11.11
CA LEU A 136 -9.75 6.61 -12.37
C LEU A 136 -11.20 6.10 -12.36
N PRO A 137 -11.95 6.29 -13.45
CA PRO A 137 -13.26 5.67 -13.60
C PRO A 137 -13.18 4.14 -13.45
N SER A 138 -14.30 3.54 -13.04
CA SER A 138 -14.43 2.07 -13.03
C SER A 138 -14.23 1.53 -14.45
N GLY A 139 -13.35 0.53 -14.60
CA GLY A 139 -12.92 0.05 -15.91
C GLY A 139 -11.62 -0.77 -15.91
N GLY A 140 -11.26 -1.25 -17.10
CA GLY A 140 -10.02 -2.00 -17.35
C GLY A 140 -8.88 -1.09 -17.81
N TYR A 141 -7.69 -1.36 -17.28
CA TYR A 141 -6.50 -0.55 -17.51
C TYR A 141 -5.25 -1.42 -17.67
N TYR A 142 -4.27 -0.89 -18.40
CA TYR A 142 -2.92 -1.41 -18.48
C TYR A 142 -1.95 -0.45 -17.79
N ILE A 143 -1.15 -0.99 -16.87
CA ILE A 143 0.02 -0.33 -16.33
C ILE A 143 1.25 -0.82 -17.10
N THR A 144 2.06 0.13 -17.56
CA THR A 144 3.34 -0.12 -18.24
C THR A 144 4.43 0.56 -17.45
N VAL A 145 5.46 -0.19 -17.06
CA VAL A 145 6.65 0.34 -16.39
C VAL A 145 7.85 0.05 -17.28
N MET A 146 8.58 1.09 -17.68
CA MET A 146 9.69 1.01 -18.62
C MET A 146 10.97 1.58 -18.04
N GLN A 147 12.10 0.98 -18.42
CA GLN A 147 13.45 1.52 -18.20
C GLN A 147 14.26 1.30 -19.47
N GLY A 148 14.48 2.36 -20.25
CA GLY A 148 15.06 2.23 -21.59
C GLY A 148 14.21 1.31 -22.47
N THR A 149 14.77 0.17 -22.89
CA THR A 149 14.10 -0.86 -23.69
C THR A 149 13.40 -1.94 -22.87
N ASN A 150 13.66 -1.98 -21.56
CA ASN A 150 13.08 -2.97 -20.67
C ASN A 150 11.68 -2.54 -20.26
N TYR A 151 10.74 -3.48 -20.18
CA TYR A 151 9.37 -3.19 -19.75
C TYR A 151 8.71 -4.34 -18.99
N VAL A 152 7.78 -3.97 -18.12
CA VAL A 152 6.73 -4.85 -17.61
C VAL A 152 5.37 -4.22 -17.90
N ILE A 153 4.42 -5.02 -18.37
CA ILE A 153 3.06 -4.59 -18.68
C ILE A 153 2.09 -5.51 -17.92
N GLY A 154 1.22 -4.91 -17.12
CA GLY A 154 0.19 -5.61 -16.35
C GLY A 154 -1.19 -5.07 -16.65
N TYR A 155 -2.21 -5.93 -16.53
CA TYR A 155 -3.63 -5.55 -16.61
C TYR A 155 -4.23 -5.48 -15.21
N PHE A 156 -5.05 -4.47 -14.95
CA PHE A 156 -5.80 -4.36 -13.71
C PHE A 156 -7.18 -3.73 -13.95
N ARG A 157 -8.08 -3.92 -12.99
CA ARG A 157 -9.41 -3.31 -12.98
C ARG A 157 -9.59 -2.37 -11.80
N VAL A 158 -10.22 -1.24 -12.05
CA VAL A 158 -10.78 -0.36 -11.03
C VAL A 158 -12.27 -0.67 -10.96
N ASP A 159 -12.76 -0.96 -9.75
CA ASP A 159 -14.16 -1.33 -9.51
C ASP A 159 -14.96 -0.12 -9.01
#